data_AF-A0AAE3D0Y8-F1
#
_entry.id   AF-A0AAE3D0Y8-F1
#
_cell.length_a   1.000
_cell.length_b   1.000
_cell.length_c   1.000
_cell.angle_alpha   90.00
_cell.angle_beta   90.00
_cell.angle_gamma   90.00
#
_symmetry.space_group_name_H-M   'P 1'
#
loop_
_entity.id
_entity.type
_entity.pdbx_description
1 polymer ?
#
loop_
_entity_poly.entity_id
_entity_poly.type
_entity_poly.pdbx_seq_one_letter_code
_entity_poly.pdbx_strand_id
1 'polypeptide(L)'
;MTAPSPHTKRETLMLDTPYVAPEGERETAIAEIWSAAFGIADLGVEDDFFDLGGDSVIAETITRQIGEMLKINLKAGALVEARTVRDIAELLDNASGNSLPSHLVPLRSGGGRTPIFIVHGAAGLLFPSAAFMDGFHADQPIYAFQVPGYDGHFEPLDSVEEIATEYLRCMRMVSQDGPWHLAGFCHGSWIAFEMAIQLAEEGRKPLSLTLLDPGVQEGQMLNDYMRFTRRRGKNGLATAIAELKFGAKSMLDAWRCWRATGHWIAPSDPRCFDIPEVWDYLQKRNRERQARALNKAGSNATEQELTERQWMWDREGEGAFDTEKELELQRTDAANEAISRLKRAWYKYGPHTPLQSRVHMVASEFQNEKLKNPAYPIRRLMPDLVITVLGKYHNDTVSTKGPENARIIQRIADDA
;
A
#
# COMPACT_ATOMS: atom_id res chain seq x y z
N MET A 1 15.41 13.03 -8.75
CA MET A 1 16.68 12.92 -9.49
C MET A 1 16.50 11.82 -10.53
N THR A 2 16.95 12.03 -11.77
CA THR A 2 16.99 10.98 -12.80
C THR A 2 17.99 9.90 -12.38
N ALA A 3 17.65 8.62 -12.59
CA ALA A 3 18.54 7.49 -12.30
C ALA A 3 19.94 7.70 -12.93
N PRO A 4 21.03 7.41 -12.22
CA PRO A 4 22.40 7.61 -12.72
C PRO A 4 22.66 6.75 -13.97
N SER A 5 23.49 7.27 -14.89
CA SER A 5 23.99 6.49 -16.02
C SER A 5 24.87 5.33 -15.53
N PRO A 6 24.88 4.17 -16.22
CA PRO A 6 25.71 3.04 -15.83
C PRO A 6 27.18 3.45 -15.73
N HIS A 7 27.81 3.12 -14.61
CA HIS A 7 29.19 3.48 -14.22
C HIS A 7 29.38 4.95 -13.79
N THR A 8 28.40 5.51 -13.09
CA THR A 8 28.61 6.79 -12.39
C THR A 8 29.63 6.58 -11.25
N LYS A 9 30.66 7.42 -11.17
CA LYS A 9 31.61 7.36 -10.05
C LYS A 9 31.03 8.05 -8.82
N ARG A 10 31.21 7.46 -7.62
CA ARG A 10 30.82 8.06 -6.33
C ARG A 10 31.27 9.52 -6.18
N GLU A 11 32.47 9.86 -6.65
CA GLU A 11 33.04 11.21 -6.62
C GLU A 11 32.19 12.27 -7.34
N THR A 12 31.33 11.84 -8.26
CA THR A 12 30.39 12.71 -8.99
C THR A 12 29.13 13.01 -8.16
N LEU A 13 28.88 12.22 -7.11
CA LEU A 13 27.76 12.38 -6.20
C LEU A 13 28.19 13.35 -5.10
N MET A 14 27.41 14.40 -4.88
CA MET A 14 27.65 15.36 -3.80
C MET A 14 27.16 14.78 -2.46
N LEU A 15 27.76 13.68 -2.02
CA LEU A 15 27.47 13.05 -0.73
C LEU A 15 28.25 13.74 0.38
N ASP A 16 27.59 13.99 1.52
CA ASP A 16 28.21 14.62 2.70
C ASP A 16 29.08 13.63 3.49
N THR A 17 28.96 12.33 3.23
CA THR A 17 29.73 11.27 3.88
C THR A 17 31.09 11.06 3.21
N PRO A 18 32.19 10.84 3.97
CA PRO A 18 33.46 10.44 3.39
C PRO A 18 33.39 9.00 2.87
N TYR A 19 34.15 8.69 1.81
CA TYR A 19 34.27 7.32 1.35
C TYR A 19 34.97 6.45 2.40
N VAL A 20 34.34 5.33 2.76
CA VAL A 20 34.89 4.28 3.62
C VAL A 20 34.84 2.97 2.84
N ALA A 21 36.00 2.33 2.66
CA ALA A 21 36.10 1.08 1.92
C ALA A 21 35.47 -0.09 2.70
N PRO A 22 34.92 -1.11 2.01
CA PRO A 22 34.40 -2.30 2.67
C PRO A 22 35.50 -3.10 3.37
N GLU A 23 35.18 -3.60 4.56
CA GLU A 23 36.03 -4.44 5.39
C GLU A 23 35.51 -5.88 5.43
N GLY A 24 36.37 -6.83 5.05
CA GLY A 24 36.05 -8.25 5.06
C GLY A 24 35.15 -8.70 3.90
N GLU A 25 34.94 -10.01 3.81
CA GLU A 25 34.23 -10.64 2.68
C GLU A 25 32.76 -10.21 2.60
N ARG A 26 32.12 -9.97 3.74
CA ARG A 26 30.69 -9.64 3.80
C ARG A 26 30.37 -8.23 3.32
N GLU A 27 31.02 -7.21 3.88
CA GLU A 27 30.82 -5.83 3.42
C GLU A 27 31.18 -5.72 1.94
N THR A 28 32.25 -6.38 1.49
CA THR A 28 32.66 -6.39 0.08
C THR A 28 31.55 -6.93 -0.82
N ALA A 29 30.98 -8.10 -0.48
CA ALA A 29 29.96 -8.71 -1.31
C ALA A 29 28.64 -7.90 -1.33
N ILE A 30 28.26 -7.28 -0.21
CA ILE A 30 27.08 -6.40 -0.14
C ILE A 30 27.33 -5.11 -0.93
N ALA A 31 28.52 -4.51 -0.83
CA ALA A 31 28.91 -3.32 -1.57
C ALA A 31 28.92 -3.54 -3.10
N GLU A 32 29.29 -4.74 -3.56
CA GLU A 32 29.22 -5.12 -4.99
C GLU A 32 27.76 -5.18 -5.48
N ILE A 33 26.87 -5.79 -4.70
CA ILE A 33 25.42 -5.83 -5.00
C ILE A 33 24.84 -4.43 -5.07
N TRP A 34 25.17 -3.58 -4.09
CA TRP A 34 24.77 -2.18 -4.06
C TRP A 34 25.26 -1.42 -5.29
N SER A 35 26.55 -1.53 -5.60
CA SER A 35 27.17 -0.87 -6.75
C SER A 35 26.50 -1.27 -8.07
N ALA A 36 26.17 -2.56 -8.21
CA ALA A 36 25.46 -3.08 -9.37
C ALA A 36 24.01 -2.57 -9.45
N ALA A 37 23.28 -2.57 -8.31
CA ALA A 37 21.88 -2.15 -8.26
C ALA A 37 21.70 -0.65 -8.55
N PHE A 38 22.61 0.18 -8.04
CA PHE A 38 22.59 1.62 -8.30
C PHE A 38 23.30 2.02 -9.60
N GLY A 39 24.12 1.15 -10.19
CA GLY A 39 24.98 1.50 -11.33
C GLY A 39 26.09 2.49 -10.97
N ILE A 40 26.48 2.56 -9.70
CA ILE A 40 27.49 3.47 -9.14
C ILE A 40 28.73 2.66 -8.77
N ALA A 41 29.90 3.05 -9.26
CA ALA A 41 31.16 2.41 -8.90
C ALA A 41 31.71 2.98 -7.59
N ASP A 42 32.38 2.11 -6.81
CA ASP A 42 33.11 2.45 -5.59
C ASP A 42 32.22 3.08 -4.49
N LEU A 43 31.03 2.51 -4.27
CA LEU A 43 30.19 2.91 -3.12
C LEU A 43 30.92 2.61 -1.80
N GLY A 44 30.91 3.60 -0.91
CA GLY A 44 31.42 3.47 0.44
C GLY A 44 30.42 2.73 1.32
N VAL A 45 30.91 2.06 2.37
CA VAL A 45 30.03 1.27 3.23
C VAL A 45 29.12 2.08 4.16
N GLU A 46 29.37 3.38 4.26
CA GLU A 46 28.58 4.37 5.02
C GLU A 46 27.69 5.22 4.09
N ASP A 47 27.65 4.94 2.79
CA ASP A 47 26.76 5.66 1.88
C ASP A 47 25.31 5.25 2.21
N ASP A 48 24.44 6.23 2.47
CA ASP A 48 23.03 5.96 2.81
C ASP A 48 22.25 5.58 1.55
N PHE A 49 21.48 4.50 1.63
CA PHE A 49 20.66 3.96 0.56
C PHE A 49 19.78 5.03 -0.13
N PHE A 50 19.19 5.96 0.64
CA PHE A 50 18.32 6.99 0.10
C PHE A 50 19.08 8.15 -0.52
N ASP A 51 20.25 8.49 0.02
CA ASP A 51 21.12 9.53 -0.54
C ASP A 51 21.66 9.10 -1.93
N LEU A 52 21.80 7.80 -2.14
CA LEU A 52 22.12 7.20 -3.44
C LEU A 52 20.94 7.21 -4.44
N GLY A 53 19.76 7.70 -4.02
CA GLY A 53 18.53 7.71 -4.81
C GLY A 53 17.74 6.39 -4.72
N GLY A 54 17.95 5.63 -3.65
CA GLY A 54 17.29 4.35 -3.43
C GLY A 54 15.77 4.49 -3.34
N ASP A 55 15.07 3.55 -3.96
CA ASP A 55 13.62 3.42 -3.92
C ASP A 55 13.20 1.97 -3.67
N SER A 56 11.90 1.69 -3.68
CA SER A 56 11.37 0.34 -3.45
C SER A 56 11.90 -0.70 -4.45
N VAL A 57 12.17 -0.29 -5.70
CA VAL A 57 12.60 -1.16 -6.80
C VAL A 57 14.06 -1.61 -6.54
N ILE A 58 14.92 -0.65 -6.22
CA ILE A 58 16.31 -0.92 -5.87
C ILE A 58 16.40 -1.72 -4.55
N ALA A 59 15.55 -1.41 -3.57
CA ALA A 59 15.50 -2.13 -2.30
C ALA A 59 15.14 -3.61 -2.47
N GLU A 60 14.12 -3.92 -3.28
CA GLU A 60 13.76 -5.29 -3.62
C GLU A 60 14.90 -6.00 -4.37
N THR A 61 15.54 -5.31 -5.32
CA THR A 61 16.68 -5.86 -6.06
C THR A 61 17.85 -6.23 -5.14
N ILE A 62 18.25 -5.33 -4.24
CA ILE A 62 19.37 -5.54 -3.30
C ILE A 62 19.04 -6.65 -2.31
N THR A 63 17.87 -6.61 -1.66
CA THR A 63 17.49 -7.64 -0.66
C THR A 63 17.38 -9.03 -1.27
N ARG A 64 16.83 -9.15 -2.49
CA ARG A 64 16.80 -10.41 -3.23
C ARG A 64 18.20 -10.94 -3.51
N GLN A 65 19.09 -10.10 -4.04
CA GLN A 65 20.46 -10.51 -4.39
C GLN A 65 21.27 -10.92 -3.14
N ILE A 66 21.16 -10.16 -2.04
CA ILE A 66 21.82 -10.52 -0.77
C ILE A 66 21.28 -11.85 -0.25
N GLY A 67 19.95 -12.05 -0.29
CA GLY A 67 19.34 -13.30 0.15
C GLY A 67 19.76 -14.51 -0.67
N GLU A 68 19.86 -14.35 -2.01
CA GLU A 68 20.34 -15.40 -2.91
C GLU A 68 21.80 -15.77 -2.67
N MET A 69 22.64 -14.76 -2.44
CA MET A 69 24.08 -14.91 -2.21
C MET A 69 24.37 -15.59 -0.87
N LEU A 70 23.78 -15.06 0.21
CA LEU A 70 24.09 -15.48 1.57
C LEU A 70 23.19 -16.60 2.09
N LYS A 71 22.19 -17.02 1.30
CA LYS A 71 21.18 -18.03 1.68
C LYS A 71 20.43 -17.66 2.97
N ILE A 72 20.19 -16.37 3.15
CA ILE A 72 19.45 -15.78 4.27
C ILE A 72 18.19 -15.11 3.76
N ASN A 73 17.17 -15.02 4.60
CA ASN A 73 15.98 -14.24 4.28
C ASN A 73 16.15 -12.81 4.81
N LEU A 74 16.69 -11.92 3.99
CA LEU A 74 16.76 -10.49 4.31
C LEU A 74 15.43 -9.84 3.96
N LYS A 75 14.69 -9.37 4.97
CA LYS A 75 13.42 -8.68 4.76
C LYS A 75 13.67 -7.39 3.98
N ALA A 76 12.81 -7.08 3.01
CA ALA A 76 12.87 -5.85 2.23
C ALA A 76 13.02 -4.60 3.13
N GLY A 77 12.21 -4.53 4.19
CA GLY A 77 12.28 -3.42 5.14
C GLY A 77 13.49 -3.38 6.08
N ALA A 78 14.37 -4.39 6.05
CA ALA A 78 15.67 -4.30 6.70
C ALA A 78 16.50 -3.14 6.12
N LEU A 79 16.32 -2.77 4.85
CA LEU A 79 16.99 -1.61 4.25
C LEU A 79 16.48 -0.26 4.76
N VAL A 80 15.34 -0.24 5.45
CA VAL A 80 14.83 0.98 6.10
C VAL A 80 15.47 1.18 7.47
N GLU A 81 15.72 0.07 8.18
CA GLU A 81 16.36 0.05 9.49
C GLU A 81 17.89 0.12 9.38
N ALA A 82 18.47 -0.65 8.46
CA ALA A 82 19.88 -0.74 8.15
C ALA A 82 20.15 -0.09 6.78
N ARG A 83 20.50 1.20 6.83
CA ARG A 83 20.49 2.08 5.65
C ARG A 83 21.80 2.09 4.89
N THR A 84 22.84 1.48 5.43
CA THR A 84 24.18 1.41 4.84
C THR A 84 24.62 -0.03 4.64
N VAL A 85 25.64 -0.26 3.82
CA VAL A 85 26.24 -1.60 3.65
C VAL A 85 26.70 -2.16 5.00
N ARG A 86 27.31 -1.31 5.84
CA ARG A 86 27.78 -1.70 7.16
C ARG A 86 26.63 -2.09 8.09
N ASP A 87 25.57 -1.30 8.15
CA ASP A 87 24.40 -1.63 8.98
C ASP A 87 23.82 -2.99 8.60
N ILE A 88 23.74 -3.29 7.29
CA ILE A 88 23.23 -4.58 6.81
C ILE A 88 24.20 -5.68 7.21
N ALA A 89 25.51 -5.50 7.02
CA ALA A 89 26.51 -6.50 7.40
C ALA A 89 26.42 -6.84 8.91
N GLU A 90 26.29 -5.81 9.75
CA GLU A 90 26.11 -5.93 11.20
C GLU A 90 24.78 -6.60 11.57
N LEU A 91 23.68 -6.23 10.91
CA LEU A 91 22.36 -6.86 11.12
C LEU A 91 22.43 -8.36 10.83
N LEU A 92 23.18 -8.75 9.79
CA LEU A 92 23.37 -10.13 9.41
C LEU A 92 24.29 -10.90 10.38
N ASP A 93 25.29 -10.24 10.97
CA ASP A 93 26.13 -10.83 12.01
C ASP A 93 25.35 -11.05 13.32
N ASN A 94 24.41 -10.14 13.62
CA ASN A 94 23.64 -10.13 14.86
C ASN A 94 22.31 -10.89 14.78
N ALA A 95 22.02 -11.60 13.68
CA ALA A 95 20.79 -12.36 13.47
C ALA A 95 20.73 -13.64 14.35
N SER A 96 20.68 -13.46 15.66
CA SER A 96 20.58 -14.51 16.68
C SER A 96 19.60 -14.09 17.78
N GLY A 97 18.29 -14.36 17.60
CA GLY A 97 17.30 -14.37 18.69
C GLY A 97 15.99 -13.62 18.42
N ASN A 98 14.87 -14.34 18.47
CA ASN A 98 13.47 -13.85 18.37
C ASN A 98 13.19 -12.84 17.26
N SER A 99 13.25 -13.29 15.99
CA SER A 99 12.80 -12.47 14.87
C SER A 99 11.28 -12.34 14.85
N LEU A 100 10.77 -11.11 14.79
CA LEU A 100 9.39 -10.84 14.41
C LEU A 100 9.04 -11.58 13.09
N PRO A 101 7.78 -11.93 12.84
CA PRO A 101 7.35 -12.48 11.56
C PRO A 101 7.79 -11.61 10.37
N SER A 102 7.98 -12.19 9.19
CA SER A 102 8.48 -11.45 8.02
C SER A 102 7.57 -10.32 7.56
N HIS A 103 6.27 -10.47 7.81
CA HIS A 103 5.25 -9.49 7.52
C HIS A 103 5.10 -8.38 8.58
N LEU A 104 5.95 -8.34 9.61
CA LEU A 104 6.08 -7.19 10.52
C LEU A 104 7.52 -6.68 10.50
N VAL A 105 7.67 -5.51 9.89
CA VAL A 105 8.95 -4.85 9.66
C VAL A 105 9.14 -3.73 10.69
N PRO A 106 10.14 -3.79 11.57
CA PRO A 106 10.57 -2.62 12.31
C PRO A 106 11.17 -1.58 11.36
N LEU A 107 10.59 -0.38 11.30
CA LEU A 107 11.20 0.76 10.61
C LEU A 107 12.04 1.60 11.57
N ARG A 108 11.64 1.62 12.85
CA ARG A 108 12.41 2.12 13.98
C ARG A 108 12.00 1.35 15.22
N SER A 109 12.92 0.54 15.73
CA SER A 109 12.75 -0.24 16.96
C SER A 109 13.10 0.60 18.21
N GLY A 110 12.42 0.32 19.32
CA GLY A 110 12.70 0.99 20.59
C GLY A 110 12.16 2.42 20.68
N GLY A 111 12.34 3.06 21.84
CA GLY A 111 11.74 4.35 22.18
C GLY A 111 10.73 4.26 23.33
N GLY A 112 10.41 5.40 23.94
CA GLY A 112 9.50 5.47 25.10
C GLY A 112 8.03 5.71 24.74
N ARG A 113 7.74 6.00 23.47
CA ARG A 113 6.41 6.37 22.97
C ARG A 113 5.59 5.13 22.60
N THR A 114 4.27 5.30 22.52
CA THR A 114 3.36 4.24 22.05
C THR A 114 3.63 3.90 20.59
N PRO A 115 3.82 2.62 20.21
CA PRO A 115 4.18 2.25 18.86
C PRO A 115 3.10 2.60 17.82
N ILE A 116 3.55 3.02 16.64
CA ILE A 116 2.72 3.24 15.45
C ILE A 116 2.88 2.05 14.50
N PHE A 117 1.78 1.39 14.15
CA PHE A 117 1.74 0.32 13.16
C PHE A 117 1.12 0.82 11.86
N ILE A 118 1.86 0.70 10.77
CA ILE A 118 1.47 1.20 9.44
C ILE A 118 1.16 0.03 8.53
N VAL A 119 -0.06 0.00 8.01
CA VAL A 119 -0.51 -0.98 7.02
C VAL A 119 -0.22 -0.48 5.61
N HIS A 120 0.50 -1.31 4.84
CA HIS A 120 0.89 -1.06 3.46
C HIS A 120 -0.28 -0.78 2.50
N GLY A 121 0.02 -0.19 1.34
CA GLY A 121 -0.95 0.02 0.26
C GLY A 121 -1.07 -1.16 -0.72
N ALA A 122 -1.44 -0.85 -1.97
CA ALA A 122 -1.69 -1.80 -3.04
C ALA A 122 -0.52 -2.76 -3.35
N ALA A 123 0.71 -2.30 -3.12
CA ALA A 123 1.95 -3.01 -3.39
C ALA A 123 2.27 -4.13 -2.38
N GLY A 124 1.50 -4.27 -1.30
CA GLY A 124 1.77 -5.31 -0.29
C GLY A 124 2.93 -5.00 0.65
N LEU A 125 3.59 -3.85 0.52
CA LEU A 125 4.65 -3.42 1.43
C LEU A 125 4.75 -1.89 1.49
N LEU A 126 5.57 -1.39 2.40
CA LEU A 126 5.85 0.04 2.57
C LEU A 126 7.35 0.27 2.62
N PHE A 127 7.86 1.08 1.70
CA PHE A 127 9.22 1.61 1.71
C PHE A 127 9.17 3.13 1.91
N PRO A 128 9.31 3.61 3.16
CA PRO A 128 9.40 5.04 3.40
C PRO A 128 10.79 5.59 3.09
N SER A 129 10.84 6.82 2.57
CA SER A 129 12.08 7.58 2.48
C SER A 129 12.58 8.04 3.86
N ALA A 130 13.85 8.44 3.95
CA ALA A 130 14.40 9.11 5.13
C ALA A 130 13.56 10.34 5.52
N ALA A 131 13.20 11.19 4.56
CA ALA A 131 12.39 12.38 4.79
C ALA A 131 11.01 12.07 5.39
N PHE A 132 10.39 10.94 5.01
CA PHE A 132 9.17 10.48 5.66
C PHE A 132 9.44 10.08 7.12
N MET A 133 10.52 9.35 7.39
CA MET A 133 10.90 8.96 8.76
C MET A 133 11.24 10.15 9.65
N ASP A 134 11.75 11.25 9.09
CA ASP A 134 12.00 12.52 9.79
C ASP A 134 10.72 13.27 10.18
N GLY A 135 9.57 12.87 9.64
CA GLY A 135 8.27 13.41 10.04
C GLY A 135 7.79 12.91 11.41
N PHE A 136 8.42 11.87 11.97
CA PHE A 136 8.11 11.33 13.29
C PHE A 136 9.11 11.80 14.36
N HIS A 137 8.73 11.70 15.63
CA HIS A 137 9.67 11.94 16.72
C HIS A 137 10.82 10.93 16.71
N ALA A 138 11.99 11.34 17.17
CA ALA A 138 13.21 10.52 17.13
C ALA A 138 13.09 9.19 17.92
N ASP A 139 12.36 9.20 19.04
CA ASP A 139 12.09 8.06 19.93
C ASP A 139 10.68 7.43 19.72
N GLN A 140 10.05 7.69 18.58
CA GLN A 140 8.79 7.05 18.19
C GLN A 140 9.06 5.65 17.63
N PRO A 141 8.57 4.55 18.25
CA PRO A 141 8.65 3.23 17.65
C PRO A 141 7.69 3.14 16.46
N ILE A 142 8.17 2.61 15.33
CA ILE A 142 7.41 2.54 14.08
C ILE A 142 7.61 1.17 13.44
N TYR A 143 6.49 0.52 13.13
CA TYR A 143 6.45 -0.77 12.47
C TYR A 143 5.57 -0.69 11.24
N ALA A 144 6.00 -1.30 10.14
CA ALA A 144 5.18 -1.45 8.94
C ALA A 144 4.83 -2.91 8.71
N PHE A 145 3.61 -3.15 8.26
CA PHE A 145 3.23 -4.47 7.78
C PHE A 145 3.66 -4.65 6.32
N GLN A 146 4.04 -5.88 6.01
CA GLN A 146 4.17 -6.41 4.65
C GLN A 146 3.13 -7.53 4.50
N VAL A 147 2.60 -7.75 3.30
CA VAL A 147 1.57 -8.75 3.07
C VAL A 147 2.10 -10.15 3.44
N PRO A 148 1.32 -10.97 4.18
CA PRO A 148 1.74 -12.32 4.50
C PRO A 148 1.98 -13.13 3.22
N GLY A 149 3.11 -13.84 3.19
CA GLY A 149 3.54 -14.67 2.07
C GLY A 149 4.36 -13.96 1.00
N TYR A 150 4.65 -12.67 1.17
CA TYR A 150 5.49 -11.92 0.24
C TYR A 150 6.89 -12.52 0.05
N ASP A 151 7.45 -13.11 1.09
CA ASP A 151 8.77 -13.75 1.08
C ASP A 151 8.71 -15.27 0.78
N GLY A 152 7.53 -15.81 0.51
CA GLY A 152 7.33 -17.24 0.22
C GLY A 152 7.40 -18.17 1.43
N HIS A 153 7.53 -17.65 2.65
CA HIS A 153 7.62 -18.47 3.87
C HIS A 153 6.31 -18.55 4.66
N PHE A 154 5.29 -17.85 4.20
CA PHE A 154 3.96 -17.86 4.79
C PHE A 154 2.94 -18.06 3.67
N GLU A 155 1.90 -18.86 3.92
CA GLU A 155 0.84 -19.04 2.93
C GLU A 155 0.04 -17.74 2.82
N PRO A 156 -0.09 -17.11 1.63
CA PRO A 156 -0.85 -15.88 1.54
C PRO A 156 -2.30 -16.06 2.02
N LEU A 157 -2.97 -14.97 2.36
CA LEU A 157 -4.32 -14.99 2.92
C LEU A 157 -5.33 -14.44 1.90
N ASP A 158 -6.58 -14.91 1.96
CA ASP A 158 -7.61 -14.66 0.93
C ASP A 158 -8.64 -13.59 1.30
N SER A 159 -8.61 -13.11 2.54
CA SER A 159 -9.57 -12.14 3.07
C SER A 159 -8.90 -11.03 3.87
N VAL A 160 -9.54 -9.86 3.90
CA VAL A 160 -9.04 -8.71 4.69
C VAL A 160 -9.11 -9.03 6.18
N GLU A 161 -10.11 -9.81 6.58
CA GLU A 161 -10.37 -10.27 7.93
C GLU A 161 -9.25 -11.18 8.45
N GLU A 162 -8.79 -12.15 7.64
CA GLU A 162 -7.65 -13.02 7.98
C GLU A 162 -6.34 -12.22 8.04
N ILE A 163 -6.12 -11.30 7.10
CA ILE A 163 -4.93 -10.44 7.09
C ILE A 163 -4.91 -9.56 8.34
N ALA A 164 -6.03 -8.93 8.69
CA ALA A 164 -6.16 -8.14 9.91
C ALA A 164 -5.91 -8.99 11.18
N THR A 165 -6.44 -10.21 11.22
CA THR A 165 -6.20 -11.15 12.33
C THR A 165 -4.71 -11.43 12.50
N GLU A 166 -4.00 -11.72 11.40
CA GLU A 166 -2.57 -11.99 11.43
C GLU A 166 -1.74 -10.74 11.80
N TYR A 167 -2.14 -9.56 11.33
CA TYR A 167 -1.50 -8.30 11.71
C TYR A 167 -1.68 -7.98 13.20
N LEU A 168 -2.87 -8.21 13.75
CA LEU A 168 -3.12 -8.08 15.20
C LEU A 168 -2.27 -9.08 15.99
N ARG A 169 -2.10 -10.32 15.52
CA ARG A 169 -1.21 -11.32 16.15
C ARG A 169 0.23 -10.80 16.20
N CYS A 170 0.73 -10.25 15.10
CA CYS A 170 2.10 -9.71 15.01
C CYS A 170 2.28 -8.46 15.87
N MET A 171 1.32 -7.54 15.84
CA MET A 171 1.29 -6.34 16.67
C MET A 171 1.42 -6.69 18.16
N ARG A 172 0.73 -7.74 18.61
CA ARG A 172 0.78 -8.23 20.00
C ARG A 172 2.13 -8.86 20.39
N MET A 173 2.97 -9.25 19.42
CA MET A 173 4.34 -9.69 19.72
C MET A 173 5.25 -8.52 20.11
N VAL A 174 4.93 -7.30 19.66
CA VAL A 174 5.67 -6.07 19.99
C VAL A 174 5.08 -5.39 21.23
N SER A 175 3.76 -5.25 21.28
CA SER A 175 3.03 -4.64 22.39
C SER A 175 1.79 -5.49 22.69
N GLN A 176 1.87 -6.33 23.72
CA GLN A 176 0.88 -7.39 23.97
C GLN A 176 -0.53 -6.87 24.27
N ASP A 177 -0.63 -5.82 25.10
CA ASP A 177 -1.90 -5.30 25.60
C ASP A 177 -2.21 -3.86 25.15
N GLY A 178 -1.30 -3.25 24.38
CA GLY A 178 -1.39 -1.87 23.95
C GLY A 178 -0.82 -0.90 24.99
N PRO A 179 -1.01 0.41 24.80
CA PRO A 179 -1.75 1.04 23.69
C PRO A 179 -1.08 0.87 22.31
N TRP A 180 -1.83 1.15 21.25
CA TRP A 180 -1.37 1.12 19.86
C TRP A 180 -1.94 2.27 19.04
N HIS A 181 -1.16 2.82 18.11
CA HIS A 181 -1.66 3.66 17.03
C HIS A 181 -1.67 2.87 15.73
N LEU A 182 -2.74 2.98 14.95
CA LEU A 182 -2.86 2.33 13.65
C LEU A 182 -2.93 3.37 12.53
N ALA A 183 -2.18 3.15 11.46
CA ALA A 183 -2.29 3.90 10.21
C ALA A 183 -2.43 2.95 9.02
N GLY A 184 -3.18 3.32 8.00
CA GLY A 184 -3.30 2.54 6.77
C GLY A 184 -3.19 3.41 5.53
N PHE A 185 -2.41 2.96 4.56
CA PHE A 185 -2.22 3.67 3.29
C PHE A 185 -3.12 3.12 2.20
N CYS A 186 -3.83 3.99 1.48
CA CYS A 186 -4.64 3.62 0.33
C CYS A 186 -5.59 2.45 0.68
N HIS A 187 -5.50 1.30 -0.02
CA HIS A 187 -6.25 0.08 0.28
C HIS A 187 -5.96 -0.53 1.65
N GLY A 188 -4.74 -0.36 2.16
CA GLY A 188 -4.35 -0.78 3.51
C GLY A 188 -5.19 -0.14 4.61
N SER A 189 -5.79 1.01 4.34
CA SER A 189 -6.78 1.64 5.23
C SER A 189 -7.93 0.70 5.58
N TRP A 190 -8.35 -0.18 4.66
CA TRP A 190 -9.43 -1.13 4.92
C TRP A 190 -9.01 -2.28 5.82
N ILE A 191 -7.76 -2.71 5.74
CA ILE A 191 -7.18 -3.67 6.68
C ILE A 191 -7.01 -3.02 8.06
N ALA A 192 -6.50 -1.78 8.14
CA ALA A 192 -6.39 -1.05 9.40
C ALA A 192 -7.76 -0.80 10.05
N PHE A 193 -8.79 -0.53 9.24
CA PHE A 193 -10.17 -0.41 9.70
C PHE A 193 -10.72 -1.74 10.22
N GLU A 194 -10.47 -2.85 9.52
CA GLU A 194 -10.82 -4.19 9.97
C GLU A 194 -10.13 -4.58 11.29
N MET A 195 -8.83 -4.29 11.42
CA MET A 195 -8.09 -4.47 12.66
C MET A 195 -8.77 -3.73 13.82
N ALA A 196 -9.24 -2.50 13.59
CA ALA A 196 -9.97 -1.74 14.59
C ALA A 196 -11.35 -2.32 14.92
N ILE A 197 -12.07 -2.88 13.94
CA ILE A 197 -13.32 -3.62 14.17
C ILE A 197 -13.07 -4.83 15.07
N GLN A 198 -12.10 -5.68 14.73
CA GLN A 198 -11.79 -6.89 15.50
C GLN A 198 -11.33 -6.55 16.93
N LEU A 199 -10.52 -5.49 17.09
CA LEU A 199 -10.18 -4.99 18.43
C LEU A 199 -11.42 -4.53 19.21
N ALA A 200 -12.35 -3.83 18.56
CA ALA A 200 -13.59 -3.37 19.20
C ALA A 200 -14.49 -4.53 19.63
N GLU A 201 -14.53 -5.63 18.87
CA GLU A 201 -15.23 -6.86 19.24
C GLU A 201 -14.63 -7.53 20.48
N GLU A 202 -13.32 -7.38 20.69
CA GLU A 202 -12.62 -7.79 21.92
C GLU A 202 -12.74 -6.79 23.08
N GLY A 203 -13.47 -5.69 22.90
CA GLY A 203 -13.59 -4.63 23.91
C GLY A 203 -12.34 -3.76 24.05
N ARG A 204 -11.43 -3.80 23.06
CA ARG A 204 -10.23 -2.96 22.96
C ARG A 204 -10.40 -1.93 21.84
N LYS A 205 -9.51 -0.94 21.80
CA LYS A 205 -9.43 0.02 20.70
C LYS A 205 -8.01 0.56 20.57
N PRO A 206 -7.54 0.90 19.35
CA PRO A 206 -6.33 1.69 19.21
C PRO A 206 -6.56 3.09 19.80
N LEU A 207 -5.48 3.76 20.23
CA LEU A 207 -5.54 5.17 20.66
C LEU A 207 -5.92 6.06 19.49
N SER A 208 -5.34 5.81 18.31
CA SER A 208 -5.72 6.49 17.07
C SER A 208 -5.78 5.54 15.88
N LEU A 209 -6.67 5.87 14.94
CA LEU A 209 -6.78 5.22 13.64
C LEU A 209 -6.72 6.29 12.54
N THR A 210 -5.66 6.25 11.74
CA THR A 210 -5.42 7.18 10.62
C THR A 210 -5.52 6.46 9.28
N LEU A 211 -6.45 6.87 8.42
CA LEU A 211 -6.67 6.29 7.09
C LEU A 211 -6.23 7.30 6.02
N LEU A 212 -5.26 6.94 5.19
CA LEU A 212 -4.74 7.80 4.14
C LEU A 212 -5.40 7.45 2.80
N ASP A 213 -6.31 8.33 2.39
CA ASP A 213 -7.07 8.35 1.15
C ASP A 213 -7.65 6.98 0.73
N PRO A 214 -8.47 6.33 1.58
CA PRO A 214 -9.07 5.05 1.27
C PRO A 214 -10.00 5.14 0.06
N GLY A 215 -9.67 4.38 -0.99
CA GLY A 215 -10.55 4.19 -2.14
C GLY A 215 -11.71 3.25 -1.82
N VAL A 216 -12.93 3.60 -2.24
CA VAL A 216 -14.07 2.66 -2.30
C VAL A 216 -14.07 2.01 -3.68
N GLN A 217 -13.57 0.79 -3.81
CA GLN A 217 -13.55 0.06 -5.09
C GLN A 217 -14.87 -0.68 -5.39
N GLU A 218 -15.07 -1.05 -6.66
CA GLU A 218 -16.23 -1.78 -7.24
C GLU A 218 -16.57 -3.15 -6.59
N GLY A 219 -15.90 -3.50 -5.48
CA GLY A 219 -16.19 -4.64 -4.62
C GLY A 219 -17.54 -4.55 -3.88
N GLN A 220 -17.72 -5.41 -2.87
CA GLN A 220 -18.98 -5.49 -2.11
C GLN A 220 -19.42 -4.13 -1.56
N MET A 221 -18.49 -3.34 -1.02
CA MET A 221 -18.81 -2.06 -0.41
C MET A 221 -19.40 -1.01 -1.37
N LEU A 222 -18.88 -0.89 -2.60
CA LEU A 222 -19.49 -0.01 -3.61
C LEU A 222 -20.82 -0.58 -4.13
N ASN A 223 -20.90 -1.90 -4.28
CA ASN A 223 -22.15 -2.54 -4.71
C ASN A 223 -23.27 -2.39 -3.67
N ASP A 224 -22.96 -2.52 -2.39
CA ASP A 224 -23.90 -2.34 -1.29
C ASP A 224 -24.29 -0.88 -1.10
N TYR A 225 -23.38 0.05 -1.33
CA TYR A 225 -23.70 1.47 -1.45
C TYR A 225 -24.68 1.76 -2.58
N MET A 226 -24.42 1.21 -3.77
CA MET A 226 -25.32 1.35 -4.90
C MET A 226 -26.68 0.72 -4.58
N ARG A 227 -26.73 -0.42 -3.88
CA ARG A 227 -27.99 -1.04 -3.41
C ARG A 227 -28.70 -0.20 -2.34
N PHE A 228 -27.97 0.41 -1.42
CA PHE A 228 -28.51 1.22 -0.34
C PHE A 228 -29.09 2.55 -0.85
N THR A 229 -28.36 3.25 -1.73
CA THR A 229 -28.86 4.47 -2.40
C THR A 229 -30.08 4.17 -3.27
N ARG A 230 -30.15 2.99 -3.91
CA ARG A 230 -31.37 2.48 -4.61
C ARG A 230 -32.59 2.35 -3.69
N ARG A 231 -32.43 1.98 -2.40
CA ARG A 231 -33.54 1.84 -1.43
C ARG A 231 -34.07 3.16 -0.89
N ARG A 232 -33.24 4.21 -0.83
CA ARG A 232 -33.63 5.52 -0.27
C ARG A 232 -34.17 6.51 -1.31
N GLY A 233 -34.10 6.17 -2.59
CA GLY A 233 -34.71 6.93 -3.68
C GLY A 233 -36.24 6.83 -3.63
N LYS A 234 -36.89 7.84 -3.07
CA LYS A 234 -38.34 8.06 -3.19
C LYS A 234 -38.68 8.26 -4.67
N ASN A 235 -39.01 7.19 -5.40
CA ASN A 235 -39.85 7.14 -6.61
C ASN A 235 -39.82 5.71 -7.21
N GLY A 236 -40.84 4.89 -6.91
CA GLY A 236 -40.88 3.45 -7.23
C GLY A 236 -40.69 3.09 -8.72
N LEU A 237 -41.07 3.96 -9.65
CA LEU A 237 -40.90 3.73 -11.10
C LEU A 237 -39.45 3.88 -11.56
N ALA A 238 -38.72 4.88 -11.04
CA ALA A 238 -37.31 5.09 -11.39
C ALA A 238 -36.42 3.98 -10.83
N THR A 239 -36.73 3.50 -9.62
CA THR A 239 -36.06 2.34 -9.01
C THR A 239 -36.30 1.07 -9.82
N ALA A 240 -37.55 0.79 -10.24
CA ALA A 240 -37.87 -0.38 -11.07
C ALA A 240 -37.20 -0.34 -12.46
N ILE A 241 -37.14 0.83 -13.10
CA ILE A 241 -36.41 1.00 -14.37
C ILE A 241 -34.90 0.83 -14.17
N ALA A 242 -34.34 1.32 -13.06
CA ALA A 242 -32.93 1.12 -12.73
C ALA A 242 -32.61 -0.36 -12.42
N GLU A 243 -33.51 -1.09 -11.78
CA GLU A 243 -33.40 -2.54 -11.55
C GLU A 243 -33.42 -3.32 -12.86
N LEU A 244 -34.35 -3.03 -13.77
CA LEU A 244 -34.40 -3.64 -15.10
C LEU A 244 -33.12 -3.34 -15.91
N LYS A 245 -32.64 -2.09 -15.88
CA LYS A 245 -31.40 -1.70 -16.55
C LYS A 245 -30.17 -2.36 -15.92
N PHE A 246 -30.12 -2.49 -14.60
CA PHE A 246 -29.02 -3.15 -13.90
C PHE A 246 -29.03 -4.65 -14.15
N GLY A 247 -30.20 -5.31 -14.10
CA GLY A 247 -30.36 -6.71 -14.47
C GLY A 247 -29.94 -6.97 -15.91
N ALA A 248 -30.39 -6.14 -16.85
CA ALA A 248 -29.98 -6.21 -18.25
C ALA A 248 -28.48 -5.98 -18.44
N LYS A 249 -27.89 -5.00 -17.73
CA LYS A 249 -26.44 -4.73 -17.76
C LYS A 249 -25.63 -5.89 -17.15
N SER A 250 -26.09 -6.44 -16.04
CA SER A 250 -25.47 -7.58 -15.35
C SER A 250 -25.51 -8.82 -16.23
N MET A 251 -26.64 -9.07 -16.92
CA MET A 251 -26.75 -10.13 -17.92
C MET A 251 -25.84 -9.90 -19.12
N LEU A 252 -25.76 -8.68 -19.64
CA LEU A 252 -24.87 -8.34 -20.75
C LEU A 252 -23.39 -8.51 -20.37
N ASP A 253 -23.01 -8.06 -19.18
CA ASP A 253 -21.65 -8.19 -18.68
C ASP A 253 -21.31 -9.67 -18.36
N ALA A 254 -22.28 -10.46 -17.87
CA ALA A 254 -22.13 -11.91 -17.71
C ALA A 254 -21.97 -12.62 -19.07
N TRP A 255 -22.74 -12.22 -20.08
CA TRP A 255 -22.61 -12.75 -21.44
C TRP A 255 -21.28 -12.39 -22.08
N ARG A 256 -20.78 -11.15 -21.86
CA ARG A 256 -19.45 -10.73 -22.31
C ARG A 256 -18.35 -11.54 -21.62
N CYS A 257 -18.50 -11.78 -20.33
CA CYS A 257 -17.58 -12.62 -19.56
C CYS A 257 -17.59 -14.05 -20.10
N TRP A 258 -18.76 -14.63 -20.32
CA TRP A 258 -18.91 -15.97 -20.88
C TRP A 258 -18.27 -16.10 -22.26
N ARG A 259 -18.43 -15.11 -23.14
CA ARG A 259 -17.77 -15.11 -24.45
C ARG A 259 -16.24 -15.05 -24.37
N ALA A 260 -15.70 -14.38 -23.37
CA ALA A 260 -14.25 -14.20 -23.24
C ALA A 260 -13.56 -15.33 -22.46
N THR A 261 -14.28 -15.97 -21.53
CA THR A 261 -13.69 -16.87 -20.53
C THR A 261 -14.37 -18.23 -20.43
N GLY A 262 -15.54 -18.41 -21.04
CA GLY A 262 -16.38 -19.60 -20.85
C GLY A 262 -17.23 -19.57 -19.58
N HIS A 263 -17.06 -18.58 -18.69
CA HIS A 263 -17.78 -18.49 -17.43
C HIS A 263 -18.95 -17.49 -17.49
N TRP A 264 -20.17 -17.97 -17.22
CA TRP A 264 -21.36 -17.12 -17.11
C TRP A 264 -21.41 -16.43 -15.74
N ILE A 265 -20.64 -15.35 -15.60
CA ILE A 265 -20.54 -14.63 -14.34
C ILE A 265 -20.46 -13.12 -14.55
N ALA A 266 -21.23 -12.36 -13.78
CA ALA A 266 -21.21 -10.91 -13.84
C ALA A 266 -20.07 -10.34 -12.98
N PRO A 267 -19.49 -9.18 -13.32
CA PRO A 267 -18.47 -8.51 -12.50
C PRO A 267 -18.94 -8.11 -11.09
N SER A 268 -20.26 -8.04 -10.90
CA SER A 268 -20.88 -7.75 -9.60
C SER A 268 -21.03 -9.00 -8.72
N ASP A 269 -20.71 -10.19 -9.25
CA ASP A 269 -20.72 -11.44 -8.50
C ASP A 269 -19.34 -11.69 -7.90
N PRO A 270 -19.19 -11.77 -6.56
CA PRO A 270 -17.88 -11.94 -5.91
C PRO A 270 -17.10 -13.18 -6.38
N ARG A 271 -17.79 -14.23 -6.85
CA ARG A 271 -17.12 -15.44 -7.36
C ARG A 271 -16.26 -15.17 -8.59
N CYS A 272 -16.43 -14.01 -9.25
CA CYS A 272 -15.61 -13.62 -10.40
C CYS A 272 -14.15 -13.39 -10.02
N PHE A 273 -13.88 -13.09 -8.75
CA PHE A 273 -12.53 -12.90 -8.22
C PHE A 273 -11.82 -14.22 -7.93
N ASP A 274 -12.55 -15.34 -7.83
CA ASP A 274 -12.01 -16.67 -7.51
C ASP A 274 -11.60 -17.47 -8.75
N ILE A 275 -11.96 -17.01 -9.95
CA ILE A 275 -11.71 -17.68 -11.22
C ILE A 275 -10.63 -16.88 -11.96
N PRO A 276 -9.39 -17.37 -12.05
CA PRO A 276 -8.26 -16.61 -12.61
C PRO A 276 -8.53 -16.03 -14.00
N GLU A 277 -9.13 -16.81 -14.90
CA GLU A 277 -9.43 -16.38 -16.27
C GLU A 277 -10.46 -15.25 -16.32
N VAL A 278 -11.43 -15.30 -15.40
CA VAL A 278 -12.44 -14.24 -15.23
C VAL A 278 -11.80 -12.98 -14.65
N TRP A 279 -10.97 -13.14 -13.63
CA TRP A 279 -10.26 -12.05 -13.00
C TRP A 279 -9.37 -11.30 -14.00
N ASP A 280 -8.55 -12.01 -14.76
CA ASP A 280 -7.67 -11.45 -15.78
C ASP A 280 -8.45 -10.71 -16.86
N TYR A 281 -9.57 -11.30 -17.31
CA TYR A 281 -10.48 -10.65 -18.23
C TYR A 281 -11.05 -9.34 -17.66
N LEU A 282 -11.49 -9.34 -16.41
CA LEU A 282 -12.04 -8.15 -15.76
C LEU A 282 -10.97 -7.06 -15.59
N GLN A 283 -9.74 -7.42 -15.23
CA GLN A 283 -8.62 -6.50 -15.14
C GLN A 283 -8.28 -5.89 -16.49
N LYS A 284 -8.18 -6.70 -17.54
CA LYS A 284 -7.99 -6.21 -18.92
C LYS A 284 -9.13 -5.28 -19.34
N ARG A 285 -10.38 -5.67 -19.10
CA ARG A 285 -11.57 -4.88 -19.46
C ARG A 285 -11.61 -3.54 -18.72
N ASN A 286 -11.24 -3.52 -17.45
CA ASN A 286 -11.19 -2.30 -16.65
C ASN A 286 -10.10 -1.36 -17.18
N ARG A 287 -8.90 -1.88 -17.50
CA ARG A 287 -7.82 -1.13 -18.19
C ARG A 287 -8.29 -0.53 -19.52
N GLU A 288 -8.98 -1.31 -20.35
CA GLU A 288 -9.52 -0.79 -21.63
C GLU A 288 -10.62 0.26 -21.42
N ARG A 289 -11.49 0.09 -20.42
CA ARG A 289 -12.53 1.09 -20.09
C ARG A 289 -11.89 2.39 -19.62
N GLN A 290 -10.84 2.31 -18.81
CA GLN A 290 -10.05 3.46 -18.38
C GLN A 290 -9.41 4.17 -19.58
N ALA A 291 -8.71 3.43 -20.44
CA ALA A 291 -8.11 3.98 -21.66
C ALA A 291 -9.14 4.65 -22.59
N ARG A 292 -10.32 4.04 -22.76
CA ARG A 292 -11.41 4.64 -23.55
C ARG A 292 -12.02 5.86 -22.88
N ALA A 293 -12.12 5.89 -21.55
CA ALA A 293 -12.59 7.05 -20.81
C ALA A 293 -11.61 8.22 -20.96
N LEU A 294 -10.31 7.95 -20.90
CA LEU A 294 -9.24 8.92 -21.17
C LEU A 294 -9.32 9.45 -22.61
N ASN A 295 -9.42 8.56 -23.61
CA ASN A 295 -9.51 8.94 -25.03
C ASN A 295 -10.78 9.74 -25.36
N LYS A 296 -11.93 9.39 -24.76
CA LYS A 296 -13.20 10.10 -24.97
C LYS A 296 -13.23 11.46 -24.26
N ALA A 297 -12.46 11.64 -23.20
CA ALA A 297 -12.27 12.92 -22.53
C ALA A 297 -11.33 13.84 -23.33
N GLY A 298 -10.33 13.29 -24.01
CA GLY A 298 -9.39 14.01 -24.88
C GLY A 298 -10.04 14.74 -26.07
N SER A 299 -11.23 14.33 -26.51
CA SER A 299 -11.86 14.89 -27.71
C SER A 299 -12.70 16.15 -27.50
N ASN A 300 -12.90 16.64 -26.25
CA ASN A 300 -13.73 17.83 -25.97
C ASN A 300 -13.42 18.57 -24.65
N ALA A 301 -12.34 18.26 -23.93
CA ALA A 301 -12.02 18.88 -22.64
C ALA A 301 -10.91 19.94 -22.78
N THR A 302 -11.02 21.03 -22.02
CA THR A 302 -9.95 22.04 -21.91
C THR A 302 -8.73 21.47 -21.19
N GLU A 303 -7.54 22.03 -21.42
CA GLU A 303 -6.26 21.57 -20.85
C GLU A 303 -6.29 21.46 -19.30
N GLN A 304 -7.07 22.33 -18.66
CA GLN A 304 -7.30 22.34 -17.21
C GLN A 304 -8.22 21.18 -16.75
N GLU A 305 -9.26 20.85 -17.52
CA GLU A 305 -10.16 19.71 -17.26
C GLU A 305 -9.51 18.34 -17.55
N LEU A 306 -8.55 18.30 -18.48
CA LEU A 306 -7.73 17.11 -18.75
C LEU A 306 -6.77 16.82 -17.58
N THR A 307 -6.25 17.88 -16.95
CA THR A 307 -5.40 17.80 -15.75
C THR A 307 -6.20 17.40 -14.50
N GLU A 308 -7.46 17.82 -14.39
CA GLU A 308 -8.37 17.43 -13.29
C GLU A 308 -8.92 16.01 -13.40
N ARG A 309 -8.92 15.42 -14.61
CA ARG A 309 -9.55 14.12 -14.89
C ARG A 309 -8.56 12.99 -15.17
N GLN A 310 -7.28 13.21 -14.87
CA GLN A 310 -6.27 12.17 -14.70
C GLN A 310 -6.49 11.34 -13.42
N TRP A 311 -7.75 10.94 -13.26
CA TRP A 311 -8.30 10.13 -12.19
C TRP A 311 -8.22 8.67 -12.62
N MET A 312 -7.01 8.14 -12.58
CA MET A 312 -6.66 6.77 -12.21
C MET A 312 -5.18 6.55 -12.53
N TRP A 313 -4.37 6.55 -11.48
CA TRP A 313 -3.00 6.02 -11.43
C TRP A 313 -1.91 6.85 -12.13
N ASP A 314 -2.19 8.00 -12.75
CA ASP A 314 -1.14 8.77 -13.42
C ASP A 314 -1.38 10.28 -13.53
N ARG A 315 -0.49 11.07 -12.92
CA ARG A 315 0.47 11.90 -13.66
C ARG A 315 1.57 12.45 -12.75
N GLU A 316 2.80 11.98 -12.99
CA GLU A 316 4.11 12.66 -12.92
C GLU A 316 5.20 11.57 -12.78
N GLY A 317 5.93 11.14 -13.81
CA GLY A 317 5.92 11.39 -15.25
C GLY A 317 5.93 10.05 -15.99
N GLU A 318 6.52 9.95 -17.17
CA GLU A 318 6.77 8.69 -17.88
C GLU A 318 7.23 7.59 -16.90
N GLY A 319 6.38 6.62 -16.53
CA GLY A 319 6.83 5.55 -15.61
C GLY A 319 5.82 4.88 -14.67
N ALA A 320 4.64 5.40 -14.30
CA ALA A 320 3.88 4.73 -13.21
C ALA A 320 3.21 3.40 -13.62
N PHE A 321 2.69 3.27 -14.86
CA PHE A 321 2.28 1.98 -15.41
C PHE A 321 3.44 1.05 -15.77
N ASP A 322 4.64 1.61 -15.98
CA ASP A 322 5.87 0.82 -16.08
C ASP A 322 6.25 0.30 -14.69
N THR A 323 6.18 1.10 -13.62
CA THR A 323 6.64 0.68 -12.29
C THR A 323 5.92 -0.51 -11.68
N GLU A 324 4.58 -0.67 -11.75
CA GLU A 324 3.95 -1.90 -11.19
C GLU A 324 4.28 -3.15 -12.02
N LYS A 325 4.44 -3.01 -13.34
CA LYS A 325 4.88 -4.11 -14.22
C LYS A 325 6.38 -4.40 -14.07
N GLU A 326 7.20 -3.38 -13.91
CA GLU A 326 8.62 -3.48 -13.61
C GLU A 326 8.83 -4.07 -12.22
N LEU A 327 8.02 -3.68 -11.24
CA LEU A 327 7.97 -4.30 -9.91
C LEU A 327 7.51 -5.76 -10.03
N GLU A 328 6.44 -6.08 -10.78
CA GLU A 328 6.04 -7.47 -11.06
C GLU A 328 7.19 -8.29 -11.66
N LEU A 329 8.00 -7.70 -12.56
CA LEU A 329 9.18 -8.35 -13.16
C LEU A 329 10.37 -8.51 -12.20
N GLN A 330 10.46 -7.66 -11.17
CA GLN A 330 11.56 -7.68 -10.19
C GLN A 330 11.22 -8.46 -8.91
N ARG A 331 9.93 -8.64 -8.63
CA ARG A 331 9.40 -9.41 -7.50
C ARG A 331 9.57 -10.91 -7.72
N THR A 332 9.64 -11.64 -6.61
CA THR A 332 9.57 -13.11 -6.64
C THR A 332 8.16 -13.57 -7.02
N ASP A 333 8.03 -14.80 -7.52
CA ASP A 333 6.72 -15.41 -7.78
C ASP A 333 5.82 -15.44 -6.54
N ALA A 334 6.43 -15.66 -5.36
CA ALA A 334 5.72 -15.65 -4.08
C ALA A 334 5.16 -14.25 -3.74
N ALA A 335 5.96 -13.19 -3.94
CA ALA A 335 5.52 -11.82 -3.76
C ALA A 335 4.36 -11.47 -4.70
N ASN A 336 4.47 -11.85 -5.98
CA ASN A 336 3.43 -11.63 -6.97
C ASN A 336 2.12 -12.37 -6.61
N GLU A 337 2.19 -13.63 -6.16
CA GLU A 337 0.99 -14.36 -5.72
C GLU A 337 0.37 -13.75 -4.47
N ALA A 338 1.18 -13.37 -3.48
CA ALA A 338 0.69 -12.72 -2.26
C ALA A 338 -0.03 -11.40 -2.54
N ILE A 339 0.53 -10.55 -3.41
CA ILE A 339 -0.10 -9.31 -3.86
C ILE A 339 -1.38 -9.59 -4.66
N SER A 340 -1.39 -10.62 -5.49
CA SER A 340 -2.56 -11.02 -6.26
C SER A 340 -3.72 -11.44 -5.33
N ARG A 341 -3.43 -12.22 -4.28
CA ARG A 341 -4.40 -12.63 -3.25
C ARG A 341 -4.89 -11.46 -2.42
N LEU A 342 -3.99 -10.56 -2.01
CA LEU A 342 -4.33 -9.31 -1.35
C LEU A 342 -5.29 -8.45 -2.18
N LYS A 343 -5.01 -8.28 -3.48
CA LYS A 343 -5.90 -7.56 -4.39
C LYS A 343 -7.27 -8.23 -4.39
N ARG A 344 -7.36 -9.55 -4.62
CA ARG A 344 -8.64 -10.30 -4.59
C ARG A 344 -9.40 -10.11 -3.27
N ALA A 345 -8.71 -10.16 -2.13
CA ALA A 345 -9.27 -9.96 -0.80
C ALA A 345 -9.97 -8.59 -0.69
N TRP A 346 -9.33 -7.51 -1.16
CA TRP A 346 -9.94 -6.17 -1.15
C TRP A 346 -11.22 -6.06 -1.98
N TYR A 347 -11.29 -6.73 -3.13
CA TYR A 347 -12.50 -6.71 -3.96
C TYR A 347 -13.67 -7.45 -3.31
N LYS A 348 -13.38 -8.45 -2.48
CA LYS A 348 -14.40 -9.18 -1.72
C LYS A 348 -14.82 -8.43 -0.45
N TYR A 349 -13.93 -7.63 0.13
CA TYR A 349 -14.17 -6.97 1.40
C TYR A 349 -15.31 -5.96 1.35
N GLY A 350 -16.17 -6.00 2.38
CA GLY A 350 -17.38 -5.19 2.46
C GLY A 350 -17.88 -5.14 3.90
N PRO A 351 -17.26 -4.33 4.77
CA PRO A 351 -17.66 -4.30 6.17
C PRO A 351 -19.09 -3.79 6.29
N HIS A 352 -19.83 -4.39 7.22
CA HIS A 352 -21.21 -4.01 7.52
C HIS A 352 -21.34 -3.34 8.89
N THR A 353 -20.35 -3.53 9.76
CA THR A 353 -20.29 -2.99 11.11
C THR A 353 -19.68 -1.58 11.08
N PRO A 354 -20.42 -0.54 11.50
CA PRO A 354 -19.84 0.78 11.68
C PRO A 354 -18.95 0.82 12.91
N LEU A 355 -17.76 1.41 12.77
CA LEU A 355 -16.81 1.58 13.87
C LEU A 355 -17.21 2.83 14.68
N GLN A 356 -17.54 2.65 15.96
CA GLN A 356 -18.01 3.74 16.82
C GLN A 356 -16.88 4.61 17.40
N SER A 357 -15.61 4.30 17.10
CA SER A 357 -14.47 5.12 17.50
C SER A 357 -14.19 6.22 16.49
N ARG A 358 -13.51 7.27 16.97
CA ARG A 358 -13.00 8.32 16.10
C ARG A 358 -12.05 7.75 15.04
N VAL A 359 -12.25 8.17 13.79
CA VAL A 359 -11.37 7.83 12.67
C VAL A 359 -10.85 9.13 12.07
N HIS A 360 -9.54 9.22 11.90
CA HIS A 360 -8.89 10.32 11.21
C HIS A 360 -8.64 9.91 9.76
N MET A 361 -9.07 10.74 8.82
CA MET A 361 -8.84 10.49 7.40
C MET A 361 -8.06 11.63 6.78
N VAL A 362 -6.94 11.30 6.16
CA VAL A 362 -6.22 12.20 5.26
C VAL A 362 -6.82 11.97 3.88
N ALA A 363 -7.53 12.94 3.33
CA ALA A 363 -8.22 12.81 2.05
C ALA A 363 -7.66 13.81 1.05
N SER A 364 -7.57 13.39 -0.22
CA SER A 364 -7.32 14.33 -1.31
C SER A 364 -8.52 15.26 -1.47
N GLU A 365 -8.33 16.44 -2.08
CA GLU A 365 -9.46 17.34 -2.38
C GLU A 365 -10.62 16.61 -3.07
N PHE A 366 -10.31 15.73 -4.03
CA PHE A 366 -11.33 14.98 -4.74
C PHE A 366 -12.02 13.91 -3.89
N GLN A 367 -11.28 13.17 -3.06
CA GLN A 367 -11.91 12.21 -2.15
C GLN A 367 -12.80 12.94 -1.15
N ASN A 368 -12.38 14.12 -0.69
CA ASN A 368 -13.18 14.98 0.15
C ASN A 368 -14.50 15.41 -0.53
N GLU A 369 -14.49 15.71 -1.84
CA GLU A 369 -15.72 16.00 -2.60
C GLU A 369 -16.74 14.83 -2.53
N LYS A 370 -16.28 13.59 -2.65
CA LYS A 370 -17.16 12.40 -2.50
C LYS A 370 -17.70 12.28 -1.07
N LEU A 371 -16.88 12.58 -0.07
CA LEU A 371 -17.23 12.51 1.35
C LEU A 371 -18.24 13.59 1.78
N LYS A 372 -18.48 14.62 0.96
CA LYS A 372 -19.59 15.57 1.16
C LYS A 372 -20.96 14.90 1.02
N ASN A 373 -21.06 13.80 0.27
CA ASN A 373 -22.28 13.02 0.19
C ASN A 373 -22.47 12.19 1.48
N PRO A 374 -23.49 12.46 2.31
CA PRO A 374 -23.69 11.73 3.57
C PRO A 374 -23.99 10.25 3.38
N ALA A 375 -24.46 9.87 2.18
CA ALA A 375 -24.71 8.47 1.85
C ALA A 375 -23.42 7.71 1.50
N TYR A 376 -22.30 8.40 1.24
CA TYR A 376 -21.06 7.78 0.80
C TYR A 376 -20.61 6.71 1.81
N PRO A 377 -20.14 5.52 1.37
CA PRO A 377 -20.04 4.34 2.25
C PRO A 377 -19.17 4.57 3.47
N ILE A 378 -18.09 5.32 3.28
CA ILE A 378 -17.16 5.70 4.34
C ILE A 378 -17.88 6.44 5.47
N ARG A 379 -18.73 7.42 5.17
CA ARG A 379 -19.50 8.19 6.18
C ARG A 379 -20.43 7.30 7.00
N ARG A 380 -20.96 6.23 6.41
CA ARG A 380 -21.81 5.26 7.11
C ARG A 380 -21.01 4.35 8.05
N LEU A 381 -19.82 3.94 7.62
CA LEU A 381 -18.96 3.04 8.38
C LEU A 381 -18.19 3.75 9.49
N MET A 382 -17.94 5.05 9.30
CA MET A 382 -17.16 5.90 10.19
C MET A 382 -18.02 7.11 10.60
N PRO A 383 -18.95 6.94 11.55
CA PRO A 383 -19.82 8.04 12.00
C PRO A 383 -19.06 9.19 12.68
N ASP A 384 -17.96 8.91 13.40
CA ASP A 384 -17.07 9.93 13.99
C ASP A 384 -15.80 10.12 13.13
N LEU A 385 -15.99 10.60 11.91
CA LEU A 385 -14.93 10.83 10.93
C LEU A 385 -14.41 12.27 10.97
N VAL A 386 -13.13 12.43 11.27
CA VAL A 386 -12.37 13.69 11.16
C VAL A 386 -11.57 13.70 9.87
N ILE A 387 -11.75 14.73 9.03
CA ILE A 387 -11.10 14.82 7.72
C ILE A 387 -10.02 15.91 7.75
N THR A 388 -8.80 15.53 7.36
CA THR A 388 -7.73 16.46 6.98
C THR A 388 -7.59 16.40 5.46
N VAL A 389 -7.71 17.54 4.79
CA VAL A 389 -7.51 17.59 3.32
C VAL A 389 -6.04 17.88 3.04
N LEU A 390 -5.41 17.07 2.19
CA LEU A 390 -4.02 17.24 1.77
C LEU A 390 -3.90 16.99 0.28
N GLY A 391 -3.31 17.94 -0.44
CA GLY A 391 -3.08 17.82 -1.88
C GLY A 391 -4.36 17.68 -2.70
N LYS A 392 -4.19 17.67 -4.03
CA LYS A 392 -5.31 17.60 -4.96
C LYS A 392 -5.65 16.15 -5.31
N TYR A 393 -4.65 15.28 -5.35
CA TYR A 393 -4.75 13.93 -5.88
C TYR A 393 -4.32 12.86 -4.87
N HIS A 394 -4.67 11.61 -5.18
CA HIS A 394 -4.37 10.45 -4.35
C HIS A 394 -2.87 10.33 -4.00
N ASN A 395 -1.99 10.52 -4.98
CA ASN A 395 -0.54 10.40 -4.78
C ASN A 395 -0.01 11.41 -3.75
N ASP A 396 -0.59 12.61 -3.67
CA ASP A 396 -0.21 13.61 -2.67
C ASP A 396 -0.49 13.12 -1.25
N THR A 397 -1.55 12.34 -1.08
CA THR A 397 -2.02 11.85 0.23
C THR A 397 -1.42 10.53 0.68
N VAL A 398 -0.82 9.76 -0.23
CA VAL A 398 -0.23 8.44 0.10
C VAL A 398 1.27 8.41 -0.12
N SER A 399 1.88 9.55 -0.43
CA SER A 399 3.33 9.66 -0.61
C SER A 399 4.08 9.37 0.69
N THR A 400 5.12 8.55 0.57
CA THR A 400 6.15 8.31 1.59
C THR A 400 7.50 8.92 1.18
N LYS A 401 7.51 9.82 0.20
CA LYS A 401 8.72 10.52 -0.28
C LYS A 401 9.08 11.76 0.53
N GLY A 402 8.11 12.32 1.26
CA GLY A 402 8.26 13.52 2.06
C GLY A 402 7.70 13.36 3.48
N PRO A 403 7.97 14.31 4.38
CA PRO A 403 7.59 14.23 5.80
C PRO A 403 6.10 14.50 6.06
N GLU A 404 5.34 15.00 5.10
CA GLU A 404 4.00 15.57 5.32
C GLU A 404 3.03 14.57 5.95
N ASN A 405 2.92 13.37 5.37
CA ASN A 405 2.02 12.34 5.88
C ASN A 405 2.48 11.80 7.24
N ALA A 406 3.78 11.61 7.43
CA ALA A 406 4.35 11.20 8.71
C ALA A 406 4.08 12.23 9.82
N ARG A 407 4.24 13.52 9.54
CA ARG A 407 3.91 14.61 10.49
C ARG A 407 2.44 14.62 10.87
N ILE A 408 1.54 14.33 9.92
CA ILE A 408 0.10 14.23 10.20
C ILE A 408 -0.17 13.02 11.10
N ILE A 409 0.40 11.85 10.79
CA ILE A 409 0.26 10.64 11.60
C ILE A 409 0.79 10.88 13.01
N GLN A 410 1.98 11.48 13.14
CA GLN A 410 2.60 11.81 14.44
C GLN A 410 1.73 12.76 15.25
N ARG A 411 1.23 13.85 14.65
CA ARG A 411 0.36 14.80 15.34
C ARG A 411 -0.92 14.13 15.86
N ILE A 412 -1.53 13.26 15.04
CA ILE A 412 -2.74 12.51 15.46
C ILE A 412 -2.41 11.54 16.60
N ALA A 413 -1.21 10.94 16.60
CA ALA A 413 -0.75 10.09 17.69
C ALA A 413 -0.51 10.90 18.98
N ASP A 414 0.07 12.10 18.88
CA ASP A 414 0.32 13.00 20.02
C ASP A 414 -0.98 13.54 20.64
N ASP A 415 -2.03 13.74 19.83
CA ASP A 415 -3.33 14.27 20.26
C ASP A 415 -4.27 13.22 20.92
N ALA A 416 -3.93 11.92 20.79
CA ALA A 416 -4.78 10.79 21.21
C ALA A 416 -4.37 10.22 22.57
#